data_AF-A0A7R9H9T0-F1
#
_entry.id   AF-A0A7R9H9T0-F1
#
_cell.length_a   1.000
_cell.length_b   1.000
_cell.length_c   1.000
_cell.angle_alpha   90.00
_cell.angle_beta   90.00
_cell.angle_gamma   90.00
#
_symmetry.space_group_name_H-M   'P 1'
#
loop_
_entity.id
_entity.type
_entity.pdbx_description
1 polymer ?
#
loop_
_entity_poly.entity_id
_entity_poly.type
_entity_poly.pdbx_seq_one_letter_code
_entity_poly.pdbx_strand_id
1 'polypeptide(L)' 'SLSIKQFAYIGLRSVDEYERVLMDMFSITAFDMKDIVDKGIIKVVNEALASIDPSCFVSFDIDCLNPLEAPSTGTFIIR' A
#
# COMPACT_ATOMS: atom_id res chain seq x y z
N SER A 1 -1.09 -20.84 -6.13
CA SER A 1 -0.15 -19.95 -6.82
C SER A 1 -0.65 -18.54 -6.62
N LEU A 2 0.10 -17.67 -5.93
CA LEU A 2 -0.26 -16.24 -5.89
C LEU A 2 0.08 -15.62 -7.24
N SER A 3 -0.92 -15.05 -7.90
CA SER A 3 -0.72 -14.28 -9.13
C SER A 3 -0.30 -12.86 -8.77
N ILE A 4 0.71 -12.31 -9.44
CA ILE A 4 1.19 -10.94 -9.20
C ILE A 4 0.08 -9.89 -9.51
N LYS A 5 -0.89 -10.23 -10.34
CA LYS A 5 -2.06 -9.38 -10.63
C LYS A 5 -3.05 -9.26 -9.47
N GLN A 6 -2.84 -10.00 -8.38
CA GLN A 6 -3.71 -10.02 -7.20
C GLN A 6 -3.15 -9.15 -6.06
N PHE A 7 -2.15 -8.32 -6.35
CA PHE A 7 -1.56 -7.40 -5.39
C PHE A 7 -2.06 -5.99 -5.63
N ALA A 8 -2.45 -5.33 -4.55
CA ALA A 8 -2.70 -3.90 -4.51
C ALA A 8 -1.92 -3.30 -3.33
N TYR A 9 -1.09 -2.30 -3.60
CA TYR A 9 -0.33 -1.58 -2.58
C TYR A 9 -1.00 -0.26 -2.23
N ILE A 10 -1.05 0.07 -0.93
CA ILE A 10 -1.65 1.32 -0.44
C ILE A 10 -0.66 1.97 0.52
N GLY A 11 -0.43 3.27 0.36
CA GLY A 11 0.39 4.07 1.27
C GLY A 11 1.89 3.98 1.00
N LEU A 12 2.29 3.72 -0.26
CA LEU A 12 3.69 3.73 -0.63
C LEU A 12 4.31 5.12 -0.38
N ARG A 13 5.43 5.17 0.36
CA ARG A 13 6.14 6.41 0.73
C ARG A 13 7.42 6.63 -0.07
N SER A 14 8.11 5.55 -0.39
CA SER A 14 9.33 5.54 -1.17
C SER A 14 9.31 4.25 -1.97
N VAL A 15 9.22 4.38 -3.29
CA VAL A 15 9.33 3.28 -4.25
C VAL A 15 10.59 3.57 -5.04
N ASP A 16 11.50 2.61 -5.12
CA ASP A 16 12.67 2.79 -5.98
C ASP A 16 12.29 2.67 -7.47
N GLU A 17 13.17 3.14 -8.34
CA GLU A 17 12.90 3.18 -9.79
C GLU A 17 12.68 1.78 -10.37
N TYR A 18 13.36 0.77 -9.83
CA TYR A 18 13.23 -0.61 -10.29
C TYR A 18 11.91 -1.24 -9.85
N GLU A 19 11.50 -1.02 -8.60
CA GLU A 19 10.18 -1.42 -8.09
C GLU A 19 9.07 -0.84 -8.93
N ARG A 20 9.17 0.45 -9.29
CA ARG A 20 8.17 1.11 -10.13
C ARG A 20 8.06 0.48 -11.52
N VAL A 21 9.20 0.18 -12.14
CA VAL A 21 9.25 -0.52 -13.44
C VAL A 21 8.60 -1.90 -13.35
N LEU A 22 8.83 -2.64 -12.27
CA LEU A 22 8.19 -3.95 -12.06
C LEU A 22 6.67 -3.80 -11.88
N MET A 23 6.23 -2.84 -11.09
CA MET A 23 4.81 -2.58 -10.86
C MET A 23 4.08 -2.25 -12.16
N ASP A 24 4.68 -1.42 -13.02
CA ASP A 24 4.14 -1.10 -14.34
C ASP A 24 4.13 -2.33 -15.25
N MET A 25 5.23 -3.09 -15.29
CA MET A 25 5.37 -4.30 -16.11
C MET A 25 4.33 -5.37 -15.77
N PHE A 26 4.03 -5.54 -14.47
CA PHE A 26 3.07 -6.53 -14.00
C PHE A 26 1.65 -5.98 -13.81
N SER A 27 1.43 -4.70 -14.10
CA SER A 27 0.15 -4.00 -13.91
C SER A 27 -0.38 -4.13 -12.48
N ILE A 28 0.51 -3.93 -11.50
CA ILE A 28 0.17 -3.96 -10.08
C ILE A 28 -0.50 -2.63 -9.72
N THR A 29 -1.68 -2.70 -9.13
CA THR A 29 -2.36 -1.51 -8.62
C THR A 29 -1.60 -0.96 -7.41
N ALA A 30 -1.32 0.32 -7.40
CA ALA A 30 -0.64 0.95 -6.28
C ALA A 30 -1.09 2.38 -6.05
N PHE A 31 -1.18 2.74 -4.77
CA PHE A 31 -1.57 4.07 -4.31
C PHE A 31 -0.51 4.58 -3.35
N ASP A 32 0.00 5.78 -3.61
CA ASP A 32 0.98 6.42 -2.74
C ASP A 32 0.29 7.24 -1.63
N MET A 33 1.08 7.88 -0.77
CA MET A 33 0.52 8.77 0.26
C MET A 33 -0.22 9.98 -0.33
N LYS A 34 0.14 10.43 -1.52
CA LYS A 34 -0.52 11.55 -2.19
C LYS A 34 -1.92 11.14 -2.67
N ASP A 35 -2.08 9.93 -3.20
CA ASP A 35 -3.39 9.36 -3.53
C ASP A 35 -4.31 9.32 -2.31
N ILE A 36 -3.79 8.94 -1.14
CA ILE A 36 -4.56 8.90 0.12
C ILE A 36 -4.99 10.31 0.53
N VAL A 37 -4.11 11.31 0.42
CA VAL A 37 -4.42 12.71 0.72
C VAL A 37 -5.46 13.27 -0.24
N ASP A 38 -5.31 13.00 -1.55
CA ASP A 38 -6.13 13.60 -2.60
C ASP A 38 -7.52 12.92 -2.72
N LYS A 39 -7.60 11.60 -2.50
CA LYS A 39 -8.84 10.80 -2.70
C LYS A 39 -9.51 10.38 -1.38
N GLY A 40 -8.77 10.38 -0.28
CA GLY A 40 -9.20 9.81 1.00
C GLY A 40 -9.04 8.29 1.06
N ILE A 41 -8.72 7.75 2.25
CA ILE A 41 -8.40 6.33 2.45
C ILE A 41 -9.53 5.38 2.03
N ILE A 42 -10.80 5.75 2.26
CA ILE A 42 -11.95 4.90 1.90
C ILE A 42 -12.00 4.67 0.40
N LYS A 43 -11.80 5.74 -0.40
CA LYS A 43 -11.86 5.65 -1.85
C LYS A 43 -10.70 4.83 -2.40
N VAL A 44 -9.49 5.06 -1.88
CA VAL A 44 -8.29 4.30 -2.23
C VAL A 44 -8.48 2.80 -1.95
N VAL A 45 -8.98 2.44 -0.76
CA VAL A 45 -9.24 1.03 -0.41
C VAL A 45 -10.28 0.41 -1.34
N ASN A 46 -11.37 1.11 -1.66
CA ASN A 46 -12.37 0.59 -2.61
C ASN A 46 -11.80 0.39 -4.01
N GLU A 47 -10.98 1.31 -4.52
CA GLU A 47 -10.31 1.19 -5.81
C GLU A 47 -9.31 0.01 -5.82
N ALA A 48 -8.56 -0.16 -4.73
CA ALA A 48 -7.66 -1.30 -4.56
C ALA A 48 -8.39 -2.64 -4.55
N LEU A 49 -9.47 -2.76 -3.77
CA LEU A 49 -10.30 -3.96 -3.68
C LEU A 49 -10.98 -4.30 -5.01
N ALA A 50 -11.38 -3.29 -5.79
CA ALA A 50 -11.96 -3.49 -7.12
C ALA A 50 -10.94 -4.03 -8.15
N SER A 51 -9.64 -3.94 -7.85
CA SER A 51 -8.55 -4.37 -8.74
C SER A 51 -8.02 -5.78 -8.47
N ILE A 52 -8.50 -6.44 -7.40
CA ILE A 52 -8.07 -7.79 -6.99
C ILE A 52 -9.28 -8.74 -6.82
N ASP A 53 -9.04 -10.03 -6.70
CA ASP A 53 -10.10 -11.03 -6.49
C ASP A 53 -10.73 -10.91 -5.08
N PRO A 54 -11.98 -11.37 -4.89
CA PRO A 54 -12.72 -11.25 -3.63
C PRO A 54 -12.06 -11.93 -2.42
N SER A 55 -11.17 -12.90 -2.65
CA SER A 55 -10.42 -13.61 -1.61
C SER A 55 -9.02 -13.02 -1.50
N CYS A 56 -8.87 -11.93 -0.74
CA CYS A 56 -7.60 -11.24 -0.56
C CYS A 56 -6.99 -11.50 0.83
N PHE A 57 -5.66 -11.58 0.89
CA PHE A 57 -4.90 -11.53 2.14
C PHE A 57 -4.45 -10.10 2.39
N VAL A 58 -4.73 -9.56 3.57
CA VAL A 58 -4.31 -8.21 3.94
C VAL A 58 -3.02 -8.30 4.74
N SER A 59 -1.93 -7.83 4.14
CA SER A 59 -0.68 -7.55 4.86
C SER A 59 -0.71 -6.08 5.26
N PHE A 60 -1.06 -5.80 6.52
CA PHE A 60 -1.14 -4.44 7.04
C PHE A 60 0.04 -4.19 7.99
N ASP A 61 0.94 -3.29 7.60
CA ASP A 61 1.98 -2.80 8.51
C ASP A 61 1.42 -1.64 9.33
N ILE A 62 1.58 -1.71 10.65
CA ILE A 62 1.03 -0.72 11.60
C ILE A 62 1.90 0.55 11.66
N ASP A 63 3.09 0.53 11.06
CA ASP A 63 3.99 1.69 10.93
C ASP A 63 3.45 2.83 10.03
N CYS A 64 2.35 2.57 9.31
CA CYS A 64 1.66 3.59 8.52
C CYS A 64 0.81 4.55 9.36
N LEU A 65 0.49 4.18 10.61
CA LEU A 65 -0.23 5.02 11.57
C LEU A 65 0.73 6.01 12.26
N ASN A 66 0.20 7.17 12.66
CA ASN A 66 0.96 8.14 13.45
C ASN A 66 1.50 7.45 14.72
N PRO A 67 2.78 7.63 15.11
CA PRO A 67 3.34 7.04 16.34
C PRO A 67 2.52 7.31 17.61
N LEU A 68 1.72 8.39 17.63
CA LEU A 68 0.80 8.71 18.72
C LEU A 68 -0.43 7.79 18.82
N GLU A 69 -0.82 7.11 17.73
CA GLU A 69 -1.96 6.18 17.69
C GLU A 69 -1.55 4.70 17.81
N ALA A 70 -0.27 4.36 17.58
CA ALA A 70 0.25 2.98 17.70
C ALA A 70 1.57 2.92 18.49
N PRO A 71 1.54 2.96 19.85
CA PRO A 71 2.73 3.08 20.70
C PRO A 71 3.59 1.80 20.84
N SER A 72 3.35 0.75 20.04
CA SER A 72 3.90 -0.60 20.30
C SER A 72 4.42 -1.34 19.07
N THR A 73 5.26 -0.73 18.22
CA THR A 73 6.05 -1.50 17.24
C THR A 73 7.49 -1.01 17.08
N GLY A 74 8.36 -1.98 16.77
CA GLY A 74 9.80 -1.88 16.87
C GLY A 74 10.46 -1.02 15.80
N THR A 75 11.49 -0.30 16.25
CA THR A 75 12.44 0.52 15.49
C THR A 75 11.90 1.84 14.96
N PHE A 76 12.03 2.86 15.81
CA PHE A 76 11.89 4.27 15.45
C PHE A 76 12.94 4.69 14.42
N ILE A 77 12.53 5.31 13.30
CA ILE A 77 13.43 6.18 12.54
C ILE A 77 13.24 7.60 13.07
N ILE A 78 14.22 8.05 13.84
CA ILE A 78 14.36 9.44 14.26
C ILE A 78 15.11 10.15 13.13
N ARG A 79 14.51 11.20 12.55
CA ARG A 79 15.28 12.24 11.87
C ARG A 79 14.94 13.58 12.51
#